data_AF-A0A2M8IVD2-F1
#
_entry.id   AF-A0A2M8IVD2-F1
#
_cell.length_a   1.000
_cell.length_b   1.000
_cell.length_c   1.000
_cell.angle_alpha   90.00
_cell.angle_beta   90.00
_cell.angle_gamma   90.00
#
_symmetry.space_group_name_H-M   'P 1'
#
loop_
_entity.id
_entity.type
_entity.pdbx_description
1 polymer ?
#
loop_
_entity_poly.entity_id
_entity_poly.type
_entity_poly.pdbx_seq_one_letter_code
_entity_poly.pdbx_strand_id
1 'polypeptide(L)'
;MAAGFGAFGKMPSAGDFLRFGLLPGFVTPWDAWLQGAMAAAQAALGAAWDGHYMSAPIWRFTLAAGLAGPQKMLGVLMPSVDRVGRRFPLTLAA
;
A
#
# COMPACT_ATOMS: atom_id res chain seq x y z
N MET A 1 -17.43 9.81 -12.01
CA MET A 1 -18.23 8.98 -11.08
C MET A 1 -17.68 9.17 -9.69
N ALA A 2 -18.55 9.30 -8.68
CA ALA A 2 -18.14 9.57 -7.29
C ALA A 2 -17.11 8.54 -6.81
N ALA A 3 -16.07 9.02 -6.14
CA ALA A 3 -15.03 8.19 -5.54
C ALA A 3 -15.67 7.30 -4.48
N GLY A 4 -15.93 6.04 -4.84
CA GLY A 4 -16.22 4.99 -3.86
C GLY A 4 -14.95 4.58 -3.13
N PHE A 5 -15.05 3.56 -2.30
CA PHE A 5 -13.87 2.93 -1.71
C PHE A 5 -13.19 2.01 -2.73
N GLY A 6 -11.92 1.70 -2.48
CA GLY A 6 -11.19 0.71 -3.25
C GLY A 6 -10.00 0.13 -2.48
N ALA A 7 -9.29 -0.78 -3.13
CA ALA A 7 -8.16 -1.50 -2.59
C ALA A 7 -7.01 -1.61 -3.60
N PHE A 8 -5.78 -1.53 -3.09
CA PHE A 8 -4.55 -1.76 -3.85
C PHE A 8 -3.51 -2.46 -2.99
N GLY A 9 -2.82 -3.46 -3.54
CA GLY A 9 -1.69 -4.11 -2.89
C GLY A 9 -1.74 -5.63 -2.97
N LYS A 10 -1.15 -6.32 -1.99
CA LYS A 10 -1.13 -7.79 -1.96
C LYS A 10 -2.07 -8.37 -0.92
N MET A 11 -2.63 -9.53 -1.23
CA MET A 11 -3.53 -10.29 -0.36
C MET A 11 -3.13 -11.77 -0.38
N PRO A 12 -3.14 -12.48 0.76
CA PRO A 12 -2.67 -13.87 0.82
C PRO A 12 -3.39 -14.84 -0.12
N SER A 13 -4.64 -14.54 -0.50
CA SER A 13 -5.42 -15.35 -1.43
C SER A 13 -5.11 -15.08 -2.92
N ALA A 14 -4.42 -13.99 -3.24
CA ALA A 14 -4.11 -13.55 -4.60
C ALA A 14 -2.62 -13.74 -4.93
N GLY A 15 -2.31 -14.12 -6.17
CA GLY A 15 -0.92 -14.30 -6.62
C GLY A 15 -0.27 -12.98 -7.04
N ASP A 16 -1.07 -12.10 -7.65
CA ASP A 16 -0.66 -10.79 -8.12
C ASP A 16 -1.35 -9.67 -7.32
N PHE A 17 -1.09 -8.43 -7.72
CA PHE A 17 -1.69 -7.26 -7.09
C PHE A 17 -3.21 -7.25 -7.21
N LEU A 18 -3.88 -7.05 -6.08
CA LEU A 18 -5.27 -6.63 -6.05
C LEU A 18 -5.36 -5.18 -6.53
N ARG A 19 -6.24 -4.94 -7.49
CA ARG A 19 -6.63 -3.61 -7.97
C ARG A 19 -8.14 -3.56 -8.05
N PHE A 20 -8.75 -2.77 -7.17
CA PHE A 20 -10.20 -2.69 -7.07
C PHE A 20 -10.62 -1.26 -6.75
N GLY A 21 -11.54 -0.67 -7.51
CA GLY A 21 -12.21 0.59 -7.18
C GLY A 21 -11.36 1.87 -7.17
N LEU A 22 -10.02 1.79 -7.14
CA LEU A 22 -9.12 2.94 -7.11
C LEU A 22 -8.69 3.36 -8.51
N LEU A 23 -8.71 4.67 -8.76
CA LEU A 23 -8.30 5.24 -10.04
C LEU A 23 -6.76 5.24 -10.18
N PRO A 24 -6.23 5.11 -11.41
CA PRO A 24 -4.79 5.17 -11.66
C PRO A 24 -4.11 6.45 -11.14
N GLY A 25 -4.85 7.57 -11.12
CA GLY A 25 -4.35 8.85 -10.59
C GLY A 25 -3.93 8.80 -9.12
N PHE A 26 -4.48 7.88 -8.33
CA PHE A 26 -4.01 7.57 -6.97
C PHE A 26 -3.03 6.40 -6.94
N VAL A 27 -3.38 5.30 -7.61
CA VAL A 27 -2.61 4.04 -7.53
C VAL A 27 -1.16 4.22 -7.99
N THR A 28 -0.92 4.93 -9.08
CA THR A 28 0.43 5.09 -9.65
C THR A 28 1.42 5.78 -8.70
N PRO A 29 1.15 7.02 -8.19
CA PRO A 29 2.07 7.66 -7.25
C PRO A 29 2.15 6.93 -5.92
N TRP A 30 1.05 6.31 -5.47
CA TRP A 30 1.01 5.55 -4.22
C TRP A 30 1.89 4.29 -4.28
N ASP A 31 1.80 3.53 -5.37
CA ASP A 31 2.61 2.34 -5.62
C ASP A 31 4.11 2.69 -5.66
N ALA A 32 4.47 3.74 -6.42
CA ALA A 32 5.85 4.19 -6.52
C ALA A 32 6.42 4.61 -5.15
N TRP A 33 5.63 5.33 -4.35
CA TRP A 33 6.02 5.72 -2.99
C TRP A 33 6.20 4.50 -2.07
N LEU A 34 5.26 3.55 -2.08
CA LEU A 34 5.36 2.33 -1.27
C LEU A 34 6.57 1.48 -1.65
N GLN A 35 6.85 1.31 -2.94
CA GLN A 35 8.03 0.58 -3.40
C GLN A 35 9.33 1.23 -2.90
N GLY A 36 9.43 2.56 -2.99
CA GLY A 36 10.58 3.32 -2.48
C GLY A 36 10.73 3.20 -0.96
N ALA A 37 9.63 3.35 -0.21
CA ALA A 37 9.64 3.22 1.24
C ALA A 37 10.04 1.82 1.71
N MET A 38 9.54 0.77 1.04
CA MET A 38 9.91 -0.61 1.33
C MET A 38 11.38 -0.87 1.04
N ALA A 39 11.89 -0.43 -0.11
CA ALA A 39 13.29 -0.58 -0.47
C ALA A 39 14.22 0.13 0.52
N ALA A 40 13.87 1.36 0.93
CA ALA A 40 14.62 2.11 1.93
C ALA A 40 14.59 1.41 3.31
N ALA A 41 13.42 0.92 3.75
CA ALA A 41 13.30 0.18 4.99
C ALA A 41 14.12 -1.13 4.96
N GLN A 42 14.12 -1.84 3.83
CA GLN A 42 14.89 -3.08 3.68
C GLN A 42 16.39 -2.80 3.71
N ALA A 43 16.86 -1.72 3.07
CA ALA A 43 18.24 -1.30 3.12
C ALA A 43 18.68 -0.90 4.54
N ALA A 44 17.81 -0.19 5.29
CA ALA A 44 18.12 0.28 6.64
C ALA A 44 18.08 -0.82 7.70
N LEU A 45 17.14 -1.76 7.61
CA LEU A 45 16.91 -2.79 8.63
C LEU A 45 17.60 -4.12 8.32
N GLY A 46 18.04 -4.34 7.09
CA GLY A 46 18.75 -5.56 6.68
C GLY A 46 17.99 -6.83 7.04
N ALA A 47 18.65 -7.76 7.73
CA ALA A 47 18.06 -9.04 8.12
C ALA A 47 16.86 -8.90 9.08
N ALA A 48 16.75 -7.80 9.83
CA ALA A 48 15.62 -7.56 10.74
C ALA A 48 14.37 -7.04 10.01
N TRP A 49 14.49 -6.63 8.74
CA TRP A 49 13.41 -5.99 7.99
C TRP A 49 12.12 -6.82 7.98
N ASP A 50 12.22 -8.12 7.74
CA ASP A 50 11.04 -8.97 7.60
C ASP A 50 10.21 -9.04 8.89
N GLY A 51 10.90 -9.19 10.04
CA GLY A 51 10.25 -9.21 11.34
C GLY A 51 9.58 -7.87 11.68
N HIS A 52 10.24 -6.75 11.36
CA HIS A 52 9.67 -5.42 11.54
C HIS A 52 8.50 -5.15 10.61
N TYR A 53 8.58 -5.57 9.34
CA TYR A 53 7.48 -5.42 8.39
C TYR A 53 6.25 -6.23 8.83
N MET A 54 6.43 -7.50 9.21
CA MET A 54 5.31 -8.37 9.61
C MET A 54 4.67 -7.99 10.95
N SER A 55 5.39 -7.27 11.79
CA SER A 55 4.87 -6.74 13.08
C SER A 55 4.47 -5.27 13.01
N ALA A 56 4.61 -4.62 11.85
CA ALA A 56 4.25 -3.22 11.70
C ALA A 56 2.75 -3.02 11.97
N PRO A 57 2.37 -1.92 12.66
CA PRO A 57 0.98 -1.68 12.97
C PRO A 57 0.19 -1.35 11.69
N ILE A 58 -1.12 -1.42 11.82
CA ILE A 58 -2.04 -0.90 10.81
C ILE A 58 -2.08 0.62 10.93
N TRP A 59 -1.77 1.32 9.85
CA TRP A 59 -1.74 2.78 9.80
C TRP A 59 -3.03 3.31 9.19
N ARG A 60 -3.71 4.20 9.90
CA ARG A 60 -4.77 5.03 9.33
C ARG A 60 -4.13 6.31 8.77
N PHE A 61 -4.57 6.76 7.61
CA PHE A 61 -4.00 7.95 6.98
C PHE A 61 -5.07 8.85 6.38
N THR A 62 -4.69 10.12 6.22
CA THR A 62 -5.38 11.12 5.41
C THR A 62 -4.34 11.86 4.58
N LEU A 63 -4.61 12.08 3.30
CA LEU A 63 -3.75 12.80 2.36
C LEU A 63 -4.52 13.98 1.79
N ALA A 64 -3.90 15.15 1.80
CA ALA A 64 -4.41 16.30 1.06
C ALA A 64 -4.36 16.03 -0.45
N ALA A 65 -5.24 16.71 -1.20
CA ALA A 65 -5.18 16.71 -2.65
C ALA A 65 -3.80 17.19 -3.14
N GLY A 66 -3.27 16.53 -4.15
CA GLY A 66 -1.95 16.79 -4.73
C GLY A 66 -0.83 15.88 -4.21
N LEU A 67 -0.97 15.25 -3.04
CA LEU A 67 0.09 14.39 -2.48
C LEU A 67 0.23 13.03 -3.18
N ALA A 68 -0.90 12.38 -3.46
CA ALA A 68 -0.96 11.09 -4.13
C ALA A 68 -1.96 11.15 -5.29
N GLY A 69 -1.93 12.23 -6.07
CA GLY A 69 -2.89 12.50 -7.14
C GLY A 69 -3.82 13.67 -6.83
N PRO A 70 -4.75 14.00 -7.74
CA PRO A 70 -5.50 15.26 -7.71
C PRO A 70 -6.60 15.32 -6.63
N GLN A 71 -6.97 14.19 -6.03
CA GLN A 71 -8.02 14.11 -5.00
C GLN A 71 -7.40 13.95 -3.62
N LYS A 72 -8.10 14.45 -2.59
CA LYS A 72 -7.80 14.07 -1.20
C LYS A 72 -8.16 12.60 -1.00
N MET A 73 -7.42 11.91 -0.15
CA MET A 73 -7.61 10.49 0.11
C MET A 73 -7.62 10.23 1.61
N LEU A 74 -8.39 9.25 2.05
CA LEU A 74 -8.25 8.68 3.38
C LEU A 74 -8.24 7.16 3.29
N GLY A 75 -7.62 6.50 4.27
CA GLY A 75 -7.52 5.05 4.17
C GLY A 75 -6.78 4.38 5.31
N VAL A 76 -6.52 3.11 5.07
CA VAL A 76 -5.81 2.20 5.96
C VAL A 76 -4.75 1.46 5.17
N LEU A 77 -3.55 1.37 5.74
CA LEU A 77 -2.41 0.63 5.21
C LEU A 77 -2.01 -0.43 6.23
N MET A 78 -1.84 -1.68 5.78
CA MET A 78 -1.37 -2.77 6.62
C MET A 78 -0.26 -3.55 5.92
N PRO A 79 0.71 -4.12 6.67
CA PRO A 79 1.62 -5.10 6.11
C PRO A 79 0.83 -6.31 5.59
N SER A 80 1.22 -6.80 4.42
CA SER A 80 0.58 -7.94 3.76
C SER A 80 1.57 -8.72 2.89
N VAL A 81 1.10 -9.85 2.37
CA VAL A 81 1.83 -10.75 1.45
C VAL A 81 0.88 -11.23 0.35
N ASP A 82 1.44 -11.67 -0.77
CA ASP A 82 0.69 -12.49 -1.74
C ASP A 82 0.76 -13.97 -1.39
N ARG A 83 0.07 -14.79 -2.20
CA ARG A 83 -0.01 -16.24 -2.05
C ARG A 83 1.34 -16.96 -2.00
N VAL A 84 2.36 -16.40 -2.64
CA VAL A 84 3.72 -16.99 -2.68
C VAL A 84 4.66 -16.34 -1.67
N GLY A 85 4.14 -15.47 -0.80
CA GLY A 85 4.87 -14.85 0.29
C GLY A 85 5.67 -13.61 -0.11
N ARG A 86 5.50 -13.03 -1.29
CA ARG A 86 6.19 -11.76 -1.60
C ARG A 86 5.53 -10.62 -0.83
N ARG A 87 6.34 -9.83 -0.12
CA ARG A 87 5.88 -8.72 0.73
C ARG A 87 5.43 -7.55 -0.13
N PHE A 88 4.26 -7.00 0.18
CA PHE A 88 3.81 -5.68 -0.25
C PHE A 88 2.57 -5.29 0.57
N PRO A 89 2.45 -4.05 1.06
CA PRO A 89 1.30 -3.64 1.87
C PRO A 89 -0.04 -3.81 1.15
N LEU A 90 -1.12 -3.95 1.92
CA LEU A 90 -2.48 -3.77 1.41
C LEU A 90 -3.00 -2.40 1.85
N THR A 91 -3.58 -1.67 0.90
CA THR A 91 -4.21 -0.36 1.10
C THR A 91 -5.71 -0.48 0.85
N LEU A 92 -6.52 0.04 1.76
CA LEU A 92 -7.94 0.37 1.53
C LEU A 92 -8.07 1.89 1.55
N ALA A 93 -8.74 2.49 0.57
CA ALA A 93 -8.82 3.95 0.47
C ALA A 93 -10.14 4.44 -0.14
N ALA A 94 -10.49 5.70 0.12
CA ALA A 94 -11.64 6.42 -0.43
C ALA A 94 -11.32 7.92 -0.61
#